data_AF-A0A0E9TP07-F1
#
_entry.id   AF-A0A0E9TP07-F1
#
_cell.length_a   1.000
_cell.length_b   1.000
_cell.length_c   1.000
_cell.angle_alpha   90.00
_cell.angle_beta   90.00
_cell.angle_gamma   90.00
#
_symmetry.space_group_name_H-M   'P 1'
#
loop_
_entity.id
_entity.type
_entity.pdbx_description
1 polymer ?
#
loop_
_entity_poly.entity_id
_entity_poly.type
_entity_poly.pdbx_seq_one_letter_code
_entity_poly.pdbx_strand_id
1 'polypeptide(L)' 'MAQSISRLKSDRKSVEGTDDQDSPAGPRNLQDLKTICVEEWAKITPDHCDRLASSYRKRLEAVTANKGFSTKY' A
#
# COMPACT_ATOMS: atom_id res chain seq x y z
N MET A 1 27.93 33.57 24.25
CA MET A 1 26.58 33.33 23.68
C MET A 1 26.23 31.89 23.99
N ALA A 2 25.28 31.73 24.90
CA ALA A 2 24.87 30.49 25.50
C ALA A 2 24.02 29.64 24.54
N GLN A 3 24.24 28.32 24.59
CA GLN A 3 23.23 27.26 24.51
C GLN A 3 22.25 27.29 23.33
N SER A 4 22.44 26.40 22.36
CA SER A 4 21.32 25.86 21.55
C SER A 4 21.55 24.41 21.11
N ILE A 5 22.38 23.65 21.83
CA ILE A 5 22.28 22.18 21.80
C ILE A 5 21.25 21.82 22.87
N SER A 6 19.97 21.79 22.50
CA SER A 6 18.93 21.24 23.36
C SER A 6 17.77 20.68 22.54
N ARG A 7 17.61 19.36 22.72
CA ARG A 7 16.33 18.63 22.77
C ARG A 7 15.50 18.59 21.50
N LEU A 8 15.69 17.54 20.70
CA LEU A 8 14.57 16.72 20.19
C LEU A 8 15.03 15.26 20.03
N LYS A 9 15.53 14.66 21.12
CA LYS A 9 15.35 13.23 21.40
C LYS A 9 14.23 13.12 22.44
N SER A 10 13.00 13.37 22.00
CA SER A 10 11.74 13.19 22.73
C SER A 10 10.68 13.48 21.66
N ASP A 11 9.92 12.54 21.13
CA ASP A 11 9.15 11.53 21.85
C ASP A 11 9.09 10.23 21.05
N ARG A 12 9.73 9.17 21.57
CA ARG A 12 9.27 7.81 21.29
C ARG A 12 7.98 7.64 22.09
N LYS A 13 6.87 8.10 21.54
CA LYS A 13 5.56 7.85 22.15
C LYS A 13 5.29 6.35 22.06
N SER A 14 5.40 5.69 23.21
CA SER A 14 4.80 4.39 23.44
C SER A 14 3.30 4.55 23.28
N VAL A 15 2.73 3.95 22.23
CA VAL A 15 1.31 3.61 22.20
C VAL A 15 1.27 2.10 22.32
N GLU A 16 0.95 1.68 23.53
CA GLU A 16 0.60 0.32 23.90
C GLU A 16 -0.94 0.24 23.89
N GLY A 17 -1.46 -0.77 23.19
CA GLY A 17 -2.80 -1.31 23.41
C GLY A 17 -3.98 -0.52 22.85
N THR A 18 -4.33 -0.76 21.58
CA THR A 18 -5.73 -0.99 21.21
C THR A 18 -5.81 -2.28 20.41
N ASP A 19 -6.55 -3.24 20.97
CA ASP A 19 -6.97 -4.50 20.36
C ASP A 19 -7.82 -4.24 19.11
N ASP A 20 -7.18 -3.94 17.98
CA ASP A 20 -7.77 -4.03 16.65
C ASP A 20 -7.19 -5.26 15.95
N GLN A 21 -7.84 -6.38 16.22
CA GLN A 21 -7.54 -7.68 15.65
C GLN A 21 -7.83 -7.63 14.14
N ASP A 22 -6.78 -7.94 13.34
CA ASP A 22 -6.78 -8.25 11.90
C ASP A 22 -6.43 -7.14 10.87
N SER A 23 -5.55 -6.20 11.23
CA SER A 23 -4.72 -5.52 10.22
C SER A 23 -3.33 -6.14 10.17
N PRO A 24 -2.83 -6.63 9.02
CA PRO A 24 -1.48 -7.17 8.94
C PRO A 24 -0.51 -6.06 9.33
N ALA A 25 0.19 -6.26 10.45
CA ALA A 25 1.20 -5.33 10.93
C ALA A 25 2.15 -5.00 9.78
N GLY A 26 2.27 -3.71 9.44
CA GLY A 26 3.13 -3.26 8.35
C GLY A 26 4.60 -3.66 8.59
N PRO A 27 5.41 -3.73 7.52
CA PRO A 27 6.82 -4.14 7.63
C PRO A 27 7.60 -3.20 8.54
N ARG A 28 8.41 -3.76 9.46
CA ARG A 28 9.20 -2.99 10.44
C ARG A 28 10.62 -2.67 9.95
N ASN A 29 11.08 -3.34 8.90
CA ASN A 29 12.38 -3.15 8.26
C ASN A 29 12.33 -3.60 6.78
N LEU A 30 13.42 -3.35 6.03
CA LEU A 30 13.49 -3.68 4.59
C LEU A 30 13.44 -5.19 4.30
N GLN A 31 13.96 -6.02 5.20
CA GLN A 31 13.92 -7.48 5.06
C GLN A 31 12.49 -7.99 5.24
N ASP A 32 11.76 -7.48 6.24
CA ASP A 32 10.34 -7.79 6.46
C ASP A 32 9.51 -7.37 5.23
N LEU A 33 9.73 -6.16 4.70
CA LEU A 33 9.05 -5.68 3.50
C LEU A 33 9.31 -6.60 2.31
N LYS A 34 10.57 -7.01 2.09
CA LYS A 34 10.92 -7.92 1.00
C LYS A 34 10.19 -9.25 1.14
N THR A 35 10.16 -9.83 2.33
CA THR A 35 9.44 -11.09 2.60
C THR A 35 7.95 -10.94 2.30
N ILE A 36 7.30 -9.90 2.85
CA ILE A 36 5.87 -9.63 2.61
C ILE A 36 5.59 -9.45 1.12
N CYS A 37 6.41 -8.70 0.38
CA CYS A 37 6.20 -8.51 -1.06
C CYS A 37 6.25 -9.84 -1.83
N VAL A 38 7.19 -10.73 -1.49
CA VAL A 38 7.30 -12.04 -2.15
C VAL A 38 6.10 -12.93 -1.79
N GLU A 39 5.70 -12.95 -0.52
CA GLU A 39 4.56 -13.73 -0.04
C GLU A 39 3.24 -13.25 -0.64
N GLU A 40 2.96 -11.95 -0.63
CA GLU A 40 1.76 -11.37 -1.22
C GLU A 40 1.73 -11.53 -2.74
N TRP A 41 2.88 -11.39 -3.41
CA TRP A 41 2.96 -11.66 -4.85
C TRP A 41 2.61 -13.11 -5.18
N ALA A 42 3.08 -14.07 -4.37
CA ALA A 42 2.77 -15.49 -4.55
C ALA A 42 1.28 -15.83 -4.31
N LYS A 43 0.52 -14.99 -3.58
CA LYS A 43 -0.91 -15.17 -3.36
C LYS A 43 -1.78 -14.72 -4.54
N ILE A 44 -1.23 -13.96 -5.49
CA ILE A 44 -1.99 -13.51 -6.66
C ILE A 44 -2.33 -14.72 -7.52
N THR A 45 -3.62 -15.05 -7.60
CA THR A 45 -4.10 -16.19 -8.37
C THR A 45 -4.25 -15.86 -9.85
N PRO A 46 -4.19 -16.86 -10.75
CA PRO A 46 -4.48 -16.66 -12.18
C PRO A 46 -5.86 -16.04 -12.42
N ASP A 47 -6.90 -16.43 -11.66
CA ASP A 47 -8.25 -15.84 -11.77
C ASP A 47 -8.24 -14.33 -11.50
N HIS A 48 -7.42 -13.86 -10.54
CA HIS A 48 -7.29 -12.42 -10.29
C HIS A 48 -6.75 -11.69 -11.52
N CYS A 49 -5.72 -12.25 -12.16
CA CYS A 49 -5.17 -11.73 -13.41
C CYS A 49 -6.19 -11.78 -14.56
N ASP A 50 -6.94 -12.86 -14.69
CA ASP A 50 -7.96 -13.03 -15.73
C ASP A 50 -9.11 -12.05 -15.56
N ARG A 51 -9.53 -11.75 -14.33
CA ARG A 51 -10.53 -10.72 -14.03
C ARG A 51 -10.04 -9.33 -14.44
N LEU A 52 -8.76 -9.02 -14.24
CA LEU A 52 -8.17 -7.76 -14.70
C LEU A 52 -8.20 -7.69 -16.24
N ALA A 53 -7.74 -8.74 -16.92
CA ALA A 53 -7.69 -8.80 -18.39
C ALA A 53 -9.08 -8.78 -19.04
N SER A 54 -10.03 -9.56 -18.52
CA SER A 54 -11.41 -9.62 -19.03
C SER A 54 -12.14 -8.27 -18.91
N SER A 55 -11.81 -7.47 -17.90
CA SER A 55 -12.37 -6.12 -17.73
C SER A 55 -11.82 -5.09 -18.72
N TYR A 56 -10.71 -5.38 -19.41
CA TYR A 56 -9.97 -4.39 -20.20
C TYR A 56 -10.80 -3.78 -21.33
N ARG A 57 -11.60 -4.59 -22.04
CA ARG A 57 -12.51 -4.08 -23.08
C ARG A 57 -13.42 -2.97 -22.56
N LYS A 58 -14.02 -3.15 -21.38
CA LYS A 58 -14.90 -2.15 -20.76
C LYS A 58 -14.15 -0.86 -20.40
N ARG A 59 -12.86 -0.97 -20.02
CA ARG A 59 -12.01 0.22 -19.78
C ARG A 59 -11.74 0.98 -21.07
N LEU A 60 -11.51 0.27 -22.18
CA LEU A 60 -11.36 0.90 -23.50
C LEU A 60 -12.64 1.58 -23.96
N GLU A 61 -13.79 0.91 -23.82
CA GLU A 61 -15.10 1.52 -24.11
C GLU A 61 -15.33 2.79 -23.29
N ALA A 62 -14.92 2.81 -22.02
CA ALA A 62 -14.99 4.00 -21.17
C ALA A 62 -14.08 5.14 -21.68
N VAL A 63 -12.87 4.84 -22.16
CA VAL A 63 -11.97 5.83 -22.77
C VAL A 63 -12.58 6.39 -24.06
N THR A 64 -13.14 5.54 -24.92
CA THR A 64 -13.81 5.97 -26.15
C THR A 64 -15.02 6.85 -25.86
N ALA A 65 -15.87 6.45 -24.92
CA ALA A 65 -17.03 7.23 -24.49
C ALA A 65 -16.62 8.58 -23.89
N ASN A 66 -15.50 8.60 -23.16
CA ASN A 66 -14.91 9.82 -22.61
C ASN A 66 -14.00 10.56 -23.60
N LYS A 67 -14.09 10.30 -24.91
CA LYS A 67 -13.35 11.01 -25.96
C LYS A 67 -11.83 11.06 -25.73
N GLY A 68 -11.27 10.01 -25.13
CA GLY A 68 -9.84 9.91 -24.83
C GLY A 68 -9.39 10.58 -23.53
N PHE A 69 -10.29 11.22 -22.76
CA PHE A 69 -9.95 11.76 -21.45
C PHE A 69 -9.83 10.66 -20.38
N SER A 70 -9.15 10.99 -19.28
CA SER A 70 -8.91 10.08 -18.14
C SER A 70 -10.21 9.46 -17.61
N THR A 71 -10.15 8.19 -17.24
CA THR A 71 -11.28 7.46 -16.65
C THR A 71 -11.01 7.16 -15.17
N LYS A 72 -11.95 6.52 -14.47
CA LYS A 72 -11.78 6.12 -13.06
C LYS A 72 -10.80 4.95 -12.83
N TYR A 73 -10.33 4.32 -13.91
CA TYR A 73 -9.47 3.14 -13.90
C TYR A 73 -8.01 3.49 -14.06
#